data_AF-A0A3M2A779-F1
#
_entry.id   AF-A0A3M2A779-F1
#
_cell.length_a   1.000
_cell.length_b   1.000
_cell.length_c   1.000
_cell.angle_alpha   90.00
_cell.angle_beta   90.00
_cell.angle_gamma   90.00
#
_symmetry.space_group_name_H-M   'P 1'
#
loop_
_entity.id
_entity.type
_entity.pdbx_description
1 polymer ?
#
loop_
_entity_poly.entity_id
_entity_poly.type
_entity_poly.pdbx_seq_one_letter_code
_entity_poly.pdbx_strand_id
1 'polypeptide(L)'
;MRVFDFVRRLGRKPSKPPPAAVAYRPRDCHSHVLWGVDDGARTRDEAIEMLRLLRQDGARRIVATPHIYPGRFPNEPGPLRERFEELCRARDEAGIDVELELGAEHFLDETLVRRVEDGAHVCFGPERYVLFEAHTGPTIPVHLDDAVRAIVARGQTPLLAHVERYRWARGEEGWEVLADLRAVGVRFQVNRTVGHVNVPGEGSRGRAIARLLEEGWVDEVGSDLHRPTADGRPDPYPSPAA
;
A
#
# COMPACT_ATOMS: atom_id res chain seq x y z
N MET A 1 -20.26 12.44 -11.45
CA MET A 1 -21.03 12.31 -10.18
C MET A 1 -20.03 11.83 -9.13
N ARG A 2 -19.69 12.65 -8.13
CA ARG A 2 -18.65 12.30 -7.15
C ARG A 2 -19.13 11.10 -6.29
N VAL A 3 -18.22 10.30 -5.72
CA VAL A 3 -18.52 9.16 -4.81
C VAL A 3 -19.65 9.46 -3.80
N PHE A 4 -19.78 10.72 -3.38
CA PHE A 4 -20.76 11.21 -2.41
C PHE A 4 -22.23 11.03 -2.80
N ASP A 5 -22.59 11.15 -4.08
CA ASP A 5 -24.00 11.00 -4.48
C ASP A 5 -24.45 9.53 -4.41
N PHE A 6 -23.50 8.60 -4.53
CA PHE A 6 -23.76 7.16 -4.41
C PHE A 6 -23.88 6.75 -2.93
N VAL A 7 -22.98 7.21 -2.06
CA VAL A 7 -22.99 6.82 -0.64
C VAL A 7 -24.09 7.50 0.16
N ARG A 8 -24.46 8.75 -0.15
CA ARG A 8 -25.67 9.40 0.44
C ARG A 8 -26.95 8.62 0.12
N ARG A 9 -27.00 7.94 -1.04
CA ARG A 9 -28.13 7.09 -1.46
C ARG A 9 -28.22 5.76 -0.71
N LEU A 10 -27.09 5.27 -0.15
CA LEU A 10 -27.03 4.03 0.62
C LEU A 10 -27.40 4.19 2.11
N GLY A 11 -27.74 5.42 2.56
CA GLY A 11 -28.28 5.66 3.91
C GLY A 11 -27.31 5.39 5.06
N ARG A 12 -26.05 5.04 4.78
CA ARG A 12 -25.02 4.84 5.81
C ARG A 12 -24.54 6.21 6.29
N LYS A 13 -24.90 6.58 7.52
CA LYS A 13 -24.15 7.63 8.22
C LYS A 13 -22.71 7.15 8.37
N PRO A 14 -21.69 7.96 8.05
CA PRO A 14 -20.32 7.62 8.38
C PRO A 14 -20.23 7.46 9.89
N SER A 15 -20.11 6.23 10.36
CA SER A 15 -19.73 5.99 11.75
C SER A 15 -18.30 6.47 11.88
N LYS A 16 -18.02 7.37 12.82
CA LYS A 16 -16.64 7.62 13.26
C LYS A 16 -16.07 6.24 13.60
N PRO A 17 -15.10 5.70 12.83
CA PRO A 17 -14.50 4.44 13.22
C PRO A 17 -13.97 4.65 14.64
N PRO A 18 -14.12 3.67 15.54
CA PRO A 18 -13.49 3.77 16.85
C PRO A 18 -12.02 4.16 16.62
N PRO A 19 -11.41 5.00 17.47
CA PRO A 19 -9.98 5.28 17.35
C PRO A 19 -9.31 3.93 17.22
N ALA A 20 -8.69 3.67 16.06
CA ALA A 20 -7.80 2.55 15.99
C ALA A 20 -6.69 2.95 16.95
N ALA A 21 -6.72 2.40 18.16
CA ALA A 21 -5.47 2.13 18.83
C ALA A 21 -4.67 1.43 17.73
N VAL A 22 -3.60 2.06 17.24
CA VAL A 22 -2.67 1.43 16.32
C VAL A 22 -2.07 0.29 17.14
N ALA A 23 -2.83 -0.79 17.26
CA ALA A 23 -2.38 -2.02 17.85
C ALA A 23 -1.27 -2.40 16.90
N TYR A 24 -0.04 -2.29 17.39
CA TYR A 24 1.13 -2.75 16.67
C TYR A 24 0.87 -4.21 16.34
N ARG A 25 0.34 -4.45 15.14
CA ARG A 25 0.29 -5.78 14.57
C ARG A 25 1.74 -6.03 14.18
N PRO A 26 2.35 -7.16 14.57
CA PRO A 26 3.66 -7.53 14.07
C PRO A 26 3.52 -7.95 12.59
N ARG A 27 3.04 -7.03 11.76
CA ARG A 27 2.73 -7.21 10.35
C ARG A 27 3.33 -6.04 9.59
N ASP A 28 4.09 -6.37 8.55
CA ASP A 28 4.44 -5.43 7.51
C ASP A 28 3.48 -5.61 6.34
N CYS A 29 2.60 -4.64 6.07
CA CYS A 29 1.54 -4.78 5.06
C CYS A 29 1.91 -4.29 3.66
N HIS A 30 3.11 -3.71 3.50
CA HIS A 30 3.56 -3.12 2.25
C HIS A 30 5.07 -3.31 2.13
N SER A 31 5.49 -4.21 1.23
CA SER A 31 6.90 -4.49 0.94
C SER A 31 7.11 -5.10 -0.44
N HIS A 32 8.25 -4.82 -1.06
CA HIS A 32 8.62 -5.31 -2.40
C HIS A 32 9.65 -6.43 -2.28
N VAL A 33 9.35 -7.41 -1.42
CA VAL A 33 10.21 -8.58 -1.14
C VAL A 33 10.17 -9.63 -2.23
N LEU A 34 9.20 -9.56 -3.16
CA LEU A 34 9.06 -10.54 -4.22
C LEU A 34 10.09 -10.25 -5.32
N TRP A 35 11.02 -11.18 -5.58
CA TRP A 35 12.16 -10.84 -6.43
C TRP A 35 11.86 -10.87 -7.92
N GLY A 36 12.48 -9.94 -8.64
CA GLY A 36 12.53 -9.92 -10.10
C GLY A 36 11.22 -9.56 -10.78
N VAL A 37 10.25 -9.00 -10.05
CA VAL A 37 8.93 -8.60 -10.59
C VAL A 37 8.72 -7.09 -10.65
N ASP A 38 9.43 -6.31 -9.83
CA ASP A 38 9.37 -4.86 -9.81
C ASP A 38 10.73 -4.24 -9.41
N ASP A 39 10.74 -3.00 -8.91
CA ASP A 39 11.94 -2.32 -8.41
C ASP A 39 12.33 -2.68 -6.97
N GLY A 40 11.67 -3.67 -6.37
CA GLY A 40 12.07 -4.33 -5.14
C GLY A 40 13.25 -5.28 -5.30
N ALA A 41 13.22 -6.40 -4.57
CA ALA A 41 14.28 -7.41 -4.57
C ALA A 41 14.67 -7.83 -6.00
N ARG A 42 15.96 -7.84 -6.33
CA ARG A 42 16.43 -8.29 -7.65
C ARG A 42 16.60 -9.80 -7.73
N THR A 43 17.02 -10.40 -6.62
CA THR A 43 17.39 -11.81 -6.54
C THR A 43 16.70 -12.49 -5.38
N ARG A 44 16.68 -13.81 -5.42
CA ARG A 44 16.25 -14.65 -4.30
C ARG A 44 17.01 -14.29 -3.02
N ASP A 45 18.32 -14.08 -3.09
CA ASP A 45 19.14 -13.78 -1.92
C ASP A 45 18.79 -12.41 -1.32
N GLU A 46 18.54 -11.39 -2.15
CA GLU A 46 18.07 -10.09 -1.68
C GLU A 46 16.71 -10.21 -0.97
N ALA A 47 15.77 -10.97 -1.54
CA ALA A 47 14.47 -11.21 -0.95
C ALA A 47 14.57 -11.88 0.44
N ILE A 48 15.39 -12.92 0.55
CA ILE A 48 15.62 -13.62 1.82
C ILE A 48 16.24 -12.68 2.86
N GLU A 49 17.19 -11.84 2.47
CA GLU A 49 17.78 -10.86 3.38
C GLU A 49 16.76 -9.81 3.83
N MET A 50 15.91 -9.32 2.93
CA MET A 50 14.80 -8.42 3.28
C MET A 50 13.83 -9.06 4.27
N LEU A 51 13.48 -10.35 4.11
CA LEU A 51 12.65 -11.07 5.08
C LEU A 51 13.32 -11.15 6.45
N ARG A 52 14.64 -11.38 6.52
CA ARG A 52 15.39 -11.37 7.79
C ARG A 52 15.35 -10.00 8.44
N LEU A 53 15.58 -8.93 7.68
CA LEU A 53 15.53 -7.55 8.19
C LEU A 53 14.15 -7.20 8.75
N LEU A 54 13.08 -7.50 8.02
CA LEU A 54 11.72 -7.28 8.49
C LEU A 54 11.41 -8.09 9.76
N ARG A 55 11.88 -9.33 9.83
CA ARG A 55 11.73 -10.19 11.02
C ARG A 55 12.53 -9.68 12.22
N GLN A 56 13.73 -9.16 12.00
CA GLN A 56 14.56 -8.51 13.02
C GLN A 56 13.88 -7.24 13.54
N ASP A 57 13.23 -6.49 12.65
CA ASP A 57 12.46 -5.27 12.97
C ASP A 57 11.04 -5.56 13.49
N GLY A 58 10.83 -6.76 14.03
CA GLY A 58 9.63 -7.13 14.79
C GLY A 58 8.48 -7.73 13.96
N ALA A 59 8.55 -7.76 12.63
CA ALA A 59 7.50 -8.36 11.82
C ALA A 59 7.39 -9.88 12.11
N ARG A 60 6.16 -10.38 12.14
CA ARG A 60 5.81 -11.81 12.21
C ARG A 60 4.98 -12.23 11.01
N ARG A 61 4.24 -11.29 10.42
CA ARG A 61 3.59 -11.43 9.12
C ARG A 61 4.15 -10.40 8.15
N ILE A 62 4.38 -10.80 6.91
CA ILE A 62 4.84 -9.91 5.84
C ILE A 62 3.93 -10.11 4.63
N VAL A 63 3.36 -9.01 4.14
CA VAL A 63 2.59 -9.00 2.90
C VAL A 63 3.52 -8.54 1.78
N ALA A 64 3.78 -9.42 0.81
CA ALA A 64 4.47 -9.06 -0.42
C ALA A 64 3.49 -8.30 -1.31
N THR A 65 3.77 -7.03 -1.59
CA THR A 65 2.91 -6.13 -2.36
C THR A 65 3.65 -5.57 -3.57
N PRO A 66 4.12 -6.44 -4.49
CA PRO A 66 4.83 -5.96 -5.67
C PRO A 66 3.93 -5.04 -6.50
N HIS A 67 4.55 -4.14 -7.26
CA HIS A 67 3.81 -3.23 -8.12
C HIS A 67 3.02 -3.97 -9.20
N ILE A 68 1.76 -3.55 -9.40
CA ILE A 68 1.03 -3.74 -10.65
C ILE A 68 0.84 -2.36 -11.25
N TYR A 69 1.72 -2.01 -12.19
CA TYR A 69 1.73 -0.70 -12.84
C TYR A 69 1.81 -0.91 -14.36
N PRO A 70 0.67 -0.85 -15.07
CA PRO A 70 0.62 -0.93 -16.53
C PRO A 70 1.63 0.01 -17.21
N GLY A 71 2.46 -0.54 -18.11
CA GLY A 71 3.51 0.20 -18.81
C GLY A 71 4.85 0.33 -18.08
N ARG A 72 4.92 0.02 -16.78
CA ARG A 72 6.17 0.04 -15.99
C ARG A 72 6.50 -1.31 -15.36
N PHE A 73 5.53 -1.88 -14.66
CA PHE A 73 5.57 -3.20 -14.02
C PHE A 73 4.30 -3.96 -14.42
N PRO A 74 4.25 -4.58 -15.61
CA PRO A 74 3.05 -5.22 -16.15
C PRO A 74 2.81 -6.60 -15.50
N ASN A 75 2.81 -6.64 -14.17
CA ASN A 75 2.60 -7.85 -13.39
C ASN A 75 1.13 -8.30 -13.46
N GLU A 76 0.96 -9.62 -13.48
CA GLU A 76 -0.33 -10.29 -13.52
C GLU A 76 -0.52 -11.19 -12.28
N PRO A 77 -1.75 -11.36 -11.76
CA PRO A 77 -2.02 -12.14 -10.55
C PRO A 77 -1.48 -13.58 -10.59
N GLY A 78 -1.50 -14.24 -11.76
CA GLY A 78 -1.02 -15.62 -11.93
C GLY A 78 0.50 -15.74 -11.71
N PRO A 79 1.34 -15.09 -12.53
CA PRO A 79 2.79 -15.06 -12.35
C PRO A 79 3.24 -14.58 -10.97
N LEU A 80 2.54 -13.60 -10.37
CA LEU A 80 2.84 -13.17 -9.00
C LEU A 80 2.61 -14.29 -7.98
N ARG A 81 1.57 -15.10 -8.14
CA ARG A 81 1.29 -16.25 -7.27
C ARG A 81 2.38 -17.32 -7.40
N GLU A 82 2.83 -17.62 -8.62
CA GLU A 82 3.93 -18.57 -8.85
C GLU A 82 5.23 -18.11 -8.18
N ARG A 83 5.61 -16.84 -8.38
CA ARG A 83 6.81 -16.27 -7.73
C ARG A 83 6.65 -16.23 -6.19
N PHE A 84 5.45 -15.99 -5.69
CA PHE A 84 5.18 -15.98 -4.26
C PHE A 84 5.33 -17.36 -3.61
N GLU A 85 4.94 -18.43 -4.33
CA GLU A 85 5.19 -19.79 -3.87
C GLU A 85 6.68 -20.12 -3.82
N GLU A 86 7.47 -19.62 -4.78
CA GLU A 86 8.93 -19.71 -4.71
C GLU A 86 9.51 -18.98 -3.50
N LEU A 87 9.00 -17.77 -3.19
CA LEU A 87 9.41 -17.02 -2.00
C LEU A 87 9.09 -17.77 -0.71
N CYS A 88 7.92 -18.42 -0.63
CA CYS A 88 7.57 -19.26 0.50
C CYS A 88 8.56 -20.42 0.67
N ARG A 89 8.89 -21.15 -0.41
CA ARG A 89 9.89 -22.22 -0.36
C ARG A 89 11.26 -21.71 0.07
N ALA A 90 11.70 -20.59 -0.49
CA ALA A 90 12.99 -20.00 -0.16
C ALA A 90 13.07 -19.55 1.31
N ARG A 91 11.97 -19.01 1.86
CA ARG A 91 11.83 -18.70 3.30
C ARG A 91 11.98 -19.95 4.15
N ASP A 92 11.30 -21.05 3.79
CA ASP A 92 11.35 -22.32 4.53
C ASP A 92 12.77 -22.92 4.53
N GLU A 93 13.41 -22.95 3.36
CA GLU A 93 14.80 -23.40 3.20
C GLU A 93 15.78 -22.56 4.04
N ALA A 94 15.51 -21.26 4.18
CA ALA A 94 16.31 -20.34 4.98
C ALA A 94 15.98 -20.37 6.49
N GLY A 95 14.97 -21.14 6.91
CA GLY A 95 14.54 -21.24 8.31
C GLY A 95 13.99 -19.94 8.90
N ILE A 96 13.37 -19.09 8.08
CA ILE A 96 12.86 -17.78 8.53
C ILE A 96 11.43 -17.93 9.06
N ASP A 97 11.26 -17.71 10.37
CA ASP A 97 9.98 -17.76 11.07
C ASP A 97 9.16 -16.47 10.86
N VAL A 98 8.51 -16.38 9.68
CA VAL A 98 7.52 -15.36 9.30
C VAL A 98 6.37 -15.97 8.50
N GLU A 99 5.16 -15.51 8.78
CA GLU A 99 4.01 -15.73 7.91
C GLU A 99 4.12 -14.83 6.68
N LEU A 100 3.93 -15.40 5.49
CA LEU A 100 3.92 -14.64 4.24
C LEU A 100 2.50 -14.62 3.67
N GLU A 101 2.13 -13.48 3.09
CA GLU A 101 0.88 -13.30 2.36
C GLU A 101 1.13 -12.53 1.05
N LEU A 102 0.37 -12.85 0.01
CA LEU A 102 0.46 -12.15 -1.26
C LEU A 102 -0.60 -11.06 -1.35
N GLY A 103 -0.14 -9.83 -1.55
CA GLY A 103 -0.93 -8.69 -2.01
C GLY A 103 -0.40 -8.19 -3.36
N ALA A 104 -0.72 -6.94 -3.69
CA ALA A 104 -0.07 -6.17 -4.74
C ALA A 104 -0.30 -4.69 -4.45
N GLU A 105 0.65 -3.83 -4.82
CA GLU A 105 0.43 -2.39 -4.86
C GLU A 105 -0.05 -2.03 -6.26
N HIS A 106 -1.36 -1.79 -6.41
CA HIS A 106 -1.95 -1.46 -7.70
C HIS A 106 -1.80 0.03 -8.00
N PHE A 107 -1.27 0.36 -9.17
CA PHE A 107 -1.24 1.73 -9.62
C PHE A 107 -2.67 2.21 -9.99
N LEU A 108 -3.04 3.40 -9.53
CA LEU A 108 -4.36 3.99 -9.77
C LEU A 108 -4.48 4.55 -11.19
N ASP A 109 -5.07 3.75 -12.05
CA ASP A 109 -5.46 4.11 -13.41
C ASP A 109 -6.79 3.44 -13.81
N GLU A 110 -7.19 3.58 -15.06
CA GLU A 110 -8.38 2.89 -15.60
C GLU A 110 -8.24 1.35 -15.57
N THR A 111 -7.01 0.82 -15.61
CA THR A 111 -6.74 -0.61 -15.61
C THR A 111 -7.09 -1.23 -14.26
N LEU A 112 -6.76 -0.55 -13.14
CA LEU A 112 -7.16 -0.99 -11.81
C LEU A 112 -8.69 -1.12 -11.71
N VAL A 113 -9.43 -0.13 -12.19
CA VAL A 113 -10.91 -0.15 -12.16
C VAL A 113 -11.44 -1.40 -12.88
N ARG A 114 -11.01 -1.61 -14.14
CA ARG A 114 -11.42 -2.77 -14.95
C ARG A 114 -11.02 -4.10 -14.28
N ARG A 115 -9.79 -4.23 -13.81
CA ARG A 115 -9.30 -5.44 -13.14
C ARG A 115 -10.11 -5.77 -11.90
N VAL A 116 -10.46 -4.77 -11.11
CA VAL A 116 -11.32 -4.97 -9.94
C VAL A 116 -12.68 -5.48 -10.39
N GLU A 117 -13.34 -4.82 -11.33
CA GLU A 117 -14.64 -5.23 -11.87
C GLU A 117 -14.64 -6.68 -12.38
N ASP A 118 -13.60 -7.07 -13.13
CA ASP A 118 -13.42 -8.43 -13.67
C ASP A 118 -12.95 -9.45 -12.62
N GLY A 119 -12.50 -9.00 -11.44
CA GLY A 119 -11.90 -9.85 -10.41
C GLY A 119 -10.49 -10.34 -10.75
N ALA A 120 -9.81 -9.68 -11.67
CA ALA A 120 -8.45 -9.95 -12.12
C ALA A 120 -7.39 -9.11 -11.35
N HIS A 121 -7.56 -9.01 -10.03
CA HIS A 121 -6.67 -8.26 -9.14
C HIS A 121 -6.30 -9.09 -7.89
N VAL A 122 -5.29 -8.62 -7.17
CA VAL A 122 -4.83 -9.25 -5.92
C VAL A 122 -5.31 -8.41 -4.73
N CYS A 123 -5.87 -9.06 -3.73
CA CYS A 123 -6.18 -8.47 -2.43
C CYS A 123 -5.64 -9.36 -1.31
N PHE A 124 -5.41 -8.82 -0.12
CA PHE A 124 -4.87 -9.56 1.02
C PHE A 124 -5.66 -9.32 2.31
N GLY A 125 -5.43 -10.17 3.30
CA GLY A 125 -5.97 -10.09 4.65
C GLY A 125 -7.45 -10.49 4.75
N PRO A 126 -7.94 -10.75 5.97
CA PRO A 126 -9.36 -11.02 6.21
C PRO A 126 -10.24 -9.82 5.84
N GLU A 127 -9.69 -8.60 5.88
CA GLU A 127 -10.36 -7.37 5.45
C GLU A 127 -10.50 -7.26 3.92
N ARG A 128 -9.85 -8.14 3.16
CA ARG A 128 -9.77 -8.15 1.69
C ARG A 128 -9.29 -6.81 1.15
N TYR A 129 -8.15 -6.34 1.66
CA TYR A 129 -7.53 -5.09 1.26
C TYR A 129 -7.06 -5.13 -0.19
N VAL A 130 -7.49 -4.14 -0.96
CA VAL A 130 -6.91 -3.79 -2.25
C VAL A 130 -6.02 -2.58 -1.99
N LEU A 131 -4.71 -2.80 -1.91
CA LEU A 131 -3.72 -1.74 -1.75
C LEU A 131 -3.50 -1.06 -3.09
N PHE A 132 -3.66 0.26 -3.14
CA PHE A 132 -3.42 1.02 -4.36
C PHE A 132 -2.70 2.33 -4.08
N GLU A 133 -1.89 2.75 -5.03
CA GLU A 133 -1.16 4.02 -5.00
C GLU A 133 -1.53 4.92 -6.18
N ALA A 134 -1.18 6.19 -6.09
CA ALA A 134 -1.33 7.14 -7.18
C ALA A 134 -0.07 7.98 -7.36
N HIS A 135 -0.05 8.79 -8.43
CA HIS A 135 0.99 9.81 -8.56
C HIS A 135 1.03 10.73 -7.32
N THR A 136 2.24 10.98 -6.80
CA THR A 136 2.48 11.79 -5.60
C THR A 136 2.41 13.31 -5.85
N GLY A 137 1.97 13.71 -7.04
CA GLY A 137 1.85 15.10 -7.48
C GLY A 137 0.79 15.91 -6.72
N PRO A 138 0.66 17.21 -7.05
CA PRO A 138 -0.28 18.12 -6.37
C PRO A 138 -1.73 17.98 -6.84
N THR A 139 -1.99 17.21 -7.91
CA THR A 139 -3.32 17.04 -8.49
C THR A 139 -4.00 15.79 -7.94
N ILE A 140 -5.28 15.91 -7.57
CA ILE A 140 -6.11 14.77 -7.15
C ILE A 140 -6.23 13.79 -8.34
N PRO A 141 -5.98 12.48 -8.14
CA PRO A 141 -6.03 11.50 -9.22
C PRO A 141 -7.45 11.34 -9.80
N VAL A 142 -7.54 11.31 -11.14
CA VAL A 142 -8.82 11.28 -11.87
C VAL A 142 -9.64 10.01 -11.59
N HIS A 143 -8.98 8.85 -11.45
CA HIS A 143 -9.65 7.55 -11.29
C HIS A 143 -9.92 7.16 -9.83
N LEU A 144 -9.58 8.02 -8.86
CA LEU A 144 -9.70 7.73 -7.43
C LEU A 144 -11.11 7.29 -7.04
N ASP A 145 -12.10 8.07 -7.48
CA ASP A 145 -13.52 7.83 -7.22
C ASP A 145 -14.00 6.51 -7.82
N ASP A 146 -13.58 6.19 -9.05
CA ASP A 146 -14.00 5.00 -9.77
C ASP A 146 -13.41 3.73 -9.15
N ALA A 147 -12.12 3.75 -8.82
CA ALA A 147 -11.45 2.62 -8.18
C ALA A 147 -12.06 2.31 -6.81
N VAL A 148 -12.32 3.32 -5.99
CA VAL A 148 -12.96 3.14 -4.68
C VAL A 148 -14.34 2.53 -4.83
N ARG A 149 -15.16 2.99 -5.78
CA ARG A 149 -16.48 2.40 -6.05
C ARG A 149 -16.38 0.94 -6.46
N ALA A 150 -15.49 0.62 -7.41
CA ALA A 150 -15.31 -0.74 -7.91
C ALA A 150 -14.90 -1.70 -6.78
N ILE A 151 -13.95 -1.28 -5.93
CA ILE A 151 -13.46 -2.09 -4.81
C ILE A 151 -14.58 -2.32 -3.79
N VAL A 152 -15.29 -1.26 -3.38
CA VAL A 152 -16.39 -1.35 -2.40
C VAL A 152 -17.55 -2.19 -2.94
N ALA A 153 -17.90 -2.05 -4.22
CA ALA A 153 -18.97 -2.82 -4.86
C ALA A 153 -18.73 -4.34 -4.81
N ARG A 154 -17.47 -4.77 -4.71
CA ARG A 154 -17.08 -6.18 -4.57
C ARG A 154 -16.98 -6.66 -3.11
N GLY A 155 -17.39 -5.82 -2.16
CA GLY A 155 -17.27 -6.10 -0.73
C GLY A 155 -15.80 -6.24 -0.29
N GLN A 156 -14.90 -5.50 -0.94
CA GLN A 156 -13.48 -5.41 -0.58
C GLN A 156 -13.19 -4.05 0.06
N THR A 157 -12.06 -3.95 0.75
CA THR A 157 -11.68 -2.73 1.46
C THR A 157 -10.58 -2.00 0.68
N PRO A 158 -10.81 -0.77 0.19
CA PRO A 158 -9.74 0.01 -0.43
C PRO A 158 -8.73 0.43 0.63
N LEU A 159 -7.44 0.21 0.36
CA LEU A 159 -6.33 0.65 1.20
C LEU A 159 -5.44 1.59 0.39
N LEU A 160 -5.45 2.88 0.70
CA LEU A 160 -4.62 3.87 0.02
C LEU A 160 -3.21 3.83 0.60
N ALA A 161 -2.23 3.51 -0.26
CA ALA A 161 -0.83 3.38 0.10
C ALA A 161 -0.22 4.75 0.48
N HIS A 162 0.73 4.72 1.43
CA HIS A 162 1.64 5.82 1.80
C HIS A 162 1.06 7.24 1.70
N VAL A 163 -0.08 7.46 2.38
CA VAL A 163 -0.89 8.68 2.28
C VAL A 163 -0.07 9.96 2.54
N GLU A 164 0.96 9.88 3.38
CA GLU A 164 1.85 11.00 3.67
C GLU A 164 2.65 11.52 2.46
N ARG A 165 2.77 10.73 1.40
CA ARG A 165 3.52 11.08 0.19
C ARG A 165 2.75 11.98 -0.76
N TYR A 166 1.43 11.95 -0.75
CA TYR A 166 0.60 12.70 -1.70
C TYR A 166 0.66 14.21 -1.46
N ARG A 167 1.12 14.98 -2.45
CA ARG A 167 1.12 16.44 -2.34
C ARG A 167 -0.29 17.03 -2.44
N TRP A 168 -1.16 16.40 -3.23
CA TRP A 168 -2.56 16.80 -3.36
C TRP A 168 -3.32 16.75 -2.02
N ALA A 169 -2.95 15.84 -1.11
CA ALA A 169 -3.63 15.64 0.17
C ALA A 169 -3.22 16.61 1.28
N ARG A 170 -2.24 17.50 1.04
CA ARG A 170 -1.62 18.33 2.10
C ARG A 170 -2.38 19.60 2.43
N GLY A 171 -3.16 20.12 1.48
CA GLY A 171 -4.01 21.30 1.67
C GLY A 171 -5.40 20.91 2.17
N GLU A 172 -6.20 21.88 2.61
CA GLU A 172 -7.55 21.63 3.13
C GLU A 172 -8.46 20.94 2.12
N GLU A 173 -8.42 21.30 0.83
CA GLU A 173 -9.19 20.62 -0.22
C GLU A 173 -8.83 19.12 -0.32
N GLY A 174 -7.54 18.80 -0.33
CA GLY A 174 -7.09 17.41 -0.34
C GLY A 174 -7.40 16.66 0.94
N TRP A 175 -7.40 17.36 2.08
CA TRP A 175 -7.78 16.78 3.36
C TRP A 175 -9.27 16.48 3.44
N GLU A 176 -10.13 17.36 2.89
CA GLU A 176 -11.55 17.09 2.71
C GLU A 176 -11.77 15.84 1.85
N VAL A 177 -11.00 15.67 0.77
CA VAL A 177 -11.02 14.44 -0.04
C VAL A 177 -10.63 13.22 0.80
N LEU A 178 -9.61 13.29 1.65
CA LEU A 178 -9.27 12.17 2.56
C LEU A 178 -10.40 11.87 3.55
N ALA A 179 -11.01 12.90 4.16
CA ALA A 179 -12.14 12.73 5.08
C ALA A 179 -13.32 12.02 4.41
N ASP A 180 -13.55 12.39 3.15
CA ASP A 180 -14.56 11.84 2.27
C ASP A 180 -14.28 10.37 1.90
N LEU A 181 -13.04 10.04 1.52
CA LEU A 181 -12.59 8.65 1.29
C LEU A 181 -12.80 7.80 2.56
N ARG A 182 -12.46 8.36 3.73
CA ARG A 182 -12.64 7.70 5.03
C ARG A 182 -14.10 7.39 5.31
N ALA A 183 -15.00 8.34 5.02
CA ALA A 183 -16.44 8.21 5.22
C ALA A 183 -17.05 7.06 4.42
N VAL A 184 -16.43 6.69 3.29
CA VAL A 184 -16.88 5.58 2.42
C VAL A 184 -16.13 4.28 2.66
N GLY A 185 -15.27 4.24 3.69
CA GLY A 185 -14.60 3.02 4.15
C GLY A 185 -13.20 2.79 3.61
N VAL A 186 -12.59 3.77 2.92
CA VAL A 186 -11.18 3.69 2.54
C VAL A 186 -10.32 3.72 3.81
N ARG A 187 -9.33 2.82 3.84
CA ARG A 187 -8.30 2.74 4.87
C ARG A 187 -7.00 3.36 4.38
N PHE A 188 -6.20 3.86 5.31
CA PHE A 188 -4.96 4.55 5.00
C PHE A 188 -3.77 3.80 5.59
N GLN A 189 -2.80 3.58 4.73
CA GLN A 189 -1.50 3.05 5.06
C GLN A 189 -0.48 4.20 5.08
N VAL A 190 0.40 4.20 6.09
CA VAL A 190 1.56 5.11 6.15
C VAL A 190 2.85 4.32 6.21
N ASN A 191 3.93 4.85 5.61
CA ASN A 191 5.19 4.13 5.66
C ASN A 191 5.93 4.39 6.97
N ARG A 192 6.48 3.35 7.60
CA ARG A 192 7.42 3.50 8.73
C ARG A 192 8.85 3.82 8.30
N THR A 193 9.10 4.07 7.01
CA THR A 193 10.44 3.95 6.39
C THR A 193 11.56 4.55 7.24
N VAL A 194 12.62 3.75 7.38
CA VAL A 194 13.82 4.03 8.14
C VAL A 194 14.58 5.22 7.50
N GLY A 195 15.05 6.17 8.32
CA GLY A 195 15.88 7.29 7.85
C GLY A 195 15.29 8.70 7.98
N HIS A 196 14.60 9.02 9.10
CA HIS A 196 14.15 10.37 9.49
C HIS A 196 13.10 11.08 8.61
N VAL A 197 12.71 10.54 7.45
CA VAL A 197 11.81 11.26 6.50
C VAL A 197 10.33 11.19 6.90
N ASN A 198 9.97 10.22 7.74
CA ASN A 198 8.60 9.98 8.20
C ASN A 198 8.47 10.12 9.74
N VAL A 199 9.32 10.93 10.36
CA VAL A 199 9.20 11.26 11.80
C VAL A 199 7.97 12.16 11.97
N PRO A 200 6.97 11.79 12.80
CA PRO A 200 5.79 12.61 13.01
C PRO A 200 6.15 14.05 13.40
N GLY A 201 5.56 15.03 12.71
CA GLY A 201 5.83 16.46 12.89
C GLY A 201 7.00 17.03 12.07
N GLU A 202 7.91 16.20 11.54
CA GLU A 202 9.09 16.66 10.82
C GLU A 202 8.90 16.70 9.30
N GLY A 203 9.25 17.83 8.68
CA GLY A 203 9.09 18.00 7.24
C GLY A 203 7.64 17.87 6.77
N SER A 204 7.46 17.79 5.45
CA SER A 204 6.10 17.77 4.88
C SER A 204 5.37 16.44 5.07
N ARG A 205 6.10 15.31 5.05
CA ARG A 205 5.52 13.97 5.26
C ARG A 205 5.21 13.74 6.74
N GLY A 206 6.13 14.07 7.65
CA GLY A 206 5.91 13.95 9.08
C GLY A 206 4.73 14.77 9.60
N ARG A 207 4.51 15.98 9.08
CA ARG A 207 3.30 16.76 9.41
C ARG A 207 2.01 16.09 8.94
N ALA A 208 2.02 15.47 7.77
CA ALA A 208 0.86 14.70 7.29
C ALA A 208 0.60 13.48 8.18
N ILE A 209 1.67 12.75 8.57
CA ILE A 209 1.57 11.63 9.52
C ILE A 209 1.01 12.10 10.87
N ALA A 210 1.50 13.21 11.42
CA ALA A 210 1.01 13.76 12.69
C ALA A 210 -0.49 14.07 12.62
N ARG A 211 -0.94 14.75 11.56
CA ARG A 211 -2.37 15.05 11.36
C ARG A 211 -3.21 13.77 11.20
N LEU A 212 -2.71 12.76 10.49
CA LEU A 212 -3.38 11.46 10.34
C LEU A 212 -3.48 10.71 11.69
N LEU A 213 -2.46 10.79 12.54
CA LEU A 213 -2.46 10.18 13.87
C LEU A 213 -3.43 10.89 14.82
N GLU A 214 -3.44 12.23 14.82
CA GLU A 214 -4.36 13.05 15.62
C GLU A 214 -5.83 12.73 15.32
N GLU A 215 -6.16 12.52 14.04
CA GLU A 215 -7.50 12.14 13.60
C GLU A 215 -7.83 10.64 13.78
N GLY A 216 -6.84 9.81 14.12
CA GLY A 216 -6.99 8.35 14.21
C GLY A 216 -7.27 7.71 12.84
N TRP A 217 -6.66 8.24 11.79
CA TRP A 217 -6.87 7.81 10.39
C TRP A 217 -5.81 6.84 9.88
N VAL A 218 -4.76 6.56 10.63
CA VAL A 218 -3.78 5.51 10.29
C VAL A 218 -4.34 4.13 10.66
N ASP A 219 -4.63 3.29 9.66
CA ASP A 219 -5.11 1.92 9.90
C ASP A 219 -4.01 0.86 9.77
N GLU A 220 -3.08 1.09 8.84
CA GLU A 220 -2.04 0.14 8.51
C GLU A 220 -0.67 0.85 8.43
N VAL A 221 0.37 0.10 8.76
CA VAL A 221 1.76 0.55 8.65
C VAL A 221 2.50 -0.44 7.79
N GLY A 222 3.31 0.09 6.86
CA GLY A 222 4.11 -0.69 5.94
C GLY A 222 5.53 -0.15 5.85
N SER A 223 6.47 -0.99 5.45
CA SER A 223 7.88 -0.60 5.31
C SER A 223 8.12 0.14 4.00
N ASP A 224 7.39 -0.23 2.94
CA ASP A 224 7.69 0.16 1.55
C ASP A 224 9.15 -0.23 1.20
N LEU A 225 9.61 -1.38 1.73
CA LEU A 225 10.99 -1.84 1.61
C LEU A 225 11.24 -2.41 0.22
N HIS A 226 12.26 -1.88 -0.47
CA HIS A 226 12.66 -2.30 -1.82
C HIS A 226 14.07 -2.91 -1.87
N ARG A 227 14.91 -2.69 -0.86
CA ARG A 227 16.29 -3.20 -0.79
C ARG A 227 16.63 -3.78 0.58
N PRO A 228 17.61 -4.71 0.66
CA PRO A 228 18.16 -5.19 1.93
C PRO A 228 19.16 -4.19 2.53
N THR A 229 18.83 -2.90 2.52
CA THR A 229 19.67 -1.82 3.07
C THR A 229 18.97 -1.15 4.24
N ALA A 230 19.74 -0.43 5.05
CA ALA A 230 19.20 0.29 6.21
C ALA A 230 18.16 1.35 5.83
N ASP A 231 18.24 1.94 4.63
CA ASP A 231 17.26 2.91 4.12
C ASP A 231 16.19 2.28 3.21
N GLY A 232 16.41 1.04 2.75
CA GLY A 232 15.44 0.23 2.03
C GLY A 232 15.07 0.73 0.64
N ARG A 233 15.77 1.73 0.09
CA ARG A 233 15.38 2.43 -1.15
C ARG A 233 15.98 1.78 -2.38
N PRO A 234 15.25 1.73 -3.52
CA PRO A 234 15.85 1.32 -4.77
C PRO A 234 16.96 2.31 -5.18
N ASP A 235 17.98 1.82 -5.91
CA ASP A 235 18.96 2.70 -6.54
C ASP A 235 18.21 3.75 -7.38
N PRO A 236 18.66 5.02 -7.40
CA PRO A 236 18.09 6.00 -8.32
C PRO A 236 18.16 5.39 -9.72
N TYR A 237 17.00 5.26 -10.38
CA TYR A 237 16.90 4.72 -11.73
C TYR A 237 18.04 5.27 -12.57
N PRO A 238 18.75 4.44 -13.36
CA PRO A 238 19.69 5.00 -14.32
C PRO A 238 18.88 5.98 -15.16
N SER A 239 19.36 7.22 -15.25
CA SER A 239 18.85 8.17 -16.24
C SER A 239 18.73 7.43 -17.56
N PRO A 240 17.63 7.58 -18.32
CA PRO A 240 17.65 7.17 -19.72
C PRO A 240 18.93 7.78 -20.30
N ALA A 241 19.79 6.93 -20.87
CA ALA A 241 21.02 7.38 -21.47
C ALA A 241 20.68 8.54 -22.44
N ALA A 242 21.35 9.67 -22.27
CA ALA A 242 21.24 10.82 -23.16
C ALA A 242 21.74 10.45 -24.56
#